data_AF-A0AA40E5K9-F1
#
_entry.id   AF-A0AA40E5K9-F1
#
_cell.length_a   1.000
_cell.length_b   1.000
_cell.length_c   1.000
_cell.angle_alpha   90.00
_cell.angle_beta   90.00
_cell.angle_gamma   90.00
#
_symmetry.space_group_name_H-M   'P 1'
#
loop_
_entity.id
_entity.type
_entity.pdbx_description
1 polymer ?
#
loop_
_entity_poly.entity_id
_entity_poly.type
_entity_poly.pdbx_seq_one_letter_code
_entity_poly.pdbx_strand_id
1 'polypeptide(L)'
;MASDEKTLQNFVQENPATQDHQAAMDRLLGHSPRRFVPVARCLRIAQGEEEYLLPQVSMIIPVSTAPQCFPTGNDVEIWVLRPDWSSLRRCGFRPSHASVMCFLEHKGAYDGYSKCPRMLLSRTLHRLGRERGTKALAGFEIKCMLLDQDSQPLNQLDRLNSYQKTAVLARTWTSSTRSSTTSPCRASGSSTLTPRPTTRSNSPSAPSHRWPPSTRSS
;
A
#
# COMPACT_ATOMS: atom_id res chain seq x y z
N MET A 1 3.67 10.15 23.69
CA MET A 1 3.92 10.04 22.24
C MET A 1 4.75 11.25 21.84
N ALA A 2 5.78 11.10 21.02
CA ALA A 2 6.51 12.26 20.50
C ALA A 2 5.54 13.14 19.68
N SER A 3 5.76 14.46 19.63
CA SER A 3 4.98 15.29 18.72
C SER A 3 5.25 14.87 17.28
N ASP A 4 4.28 15.12 16.42
CA ASP A 4 4.37 14.88 14.98
C ASP A 4 5.58 15.61 14.37
N GLU A 5 5.79 16.87 14.77
CA GLU A 5 6.97 17.66 14.43
C GLU A 5 8.27 16.94 14.82
N LYS A 6 8.39 16.49 16.08
CA LYS A 6 9.59 15.80 16.56
C LYS A 6 9.85 14.51 15.78
N THR A 7 8.79 13.78 15.43
CA THR A 7 8.88 12.55 14.62
C THR A 7 9.44 12.85 13.23
N LEU A 8 8.93 13.90 12.57
CA LEU A 8 9.40 14.33 11.25
C LEU A 8 10.85 14.88 11.32
N GLN A 9 11.18 15.69 12.31
CA GLN A 9 12.53 16.23 12.50
C GLN A 9 13.56 15.12 12.71
N ASN A 10 13.27 14.16 13.60
CA ASN A 10 14.14 13.01 13.83
C ASN A 10 14.36 12.23 12.53
N PHE A 11 13.29 11.98 11.76
CA PHE A 11 13.39 11.28 10.48
C PHE A 11 14.30 12.02 9.48
N VAL A 12 14.17 13.35 9.38
CA VAL A 12 14.99 14.18 8.47
C VAL A 12 16.46 14.20 8.92
N GLN A 13 16.73 14.28 10.22
CA GLN A 13 18.09 14.23 10.78
C GLN A 13 18.77 12.88 10.52
N GLU A 14 18.04 11.77 10.70
CA GLU A 14 18.53 10.42 10.41
C GLU A 14 18.73 10.17 8.89
N ASN A 15 18.14 11.00 8.04
CA ASN A 15 18.13 10.83 6.59
C ASN A 15 18.48 12.14 5.88
N PRO A 16 19.72 12.65 6.00
CA PRO A 16 20.11 13.97 5.50
C PRO A 16 19.91 14.13 3.98
N ALA A 17 19.96 13.04 3.21
CA ALA A 17 19.64 13.05 1.78
C ALA A 17 18.22 13.59 1.47
N THR A 18 17.30 13.57 2.45
CA THR A 18 15.92 14.05 2.31
C THR A 18 15.76 15.55 2.62
N GLN A 19 16.78 16.23 3.16
CA GLN A 19 16.68 17.63 3.59
C GLN A 19 16.29 18.60 2.48
N ASP A 20 16.84 18.41 1.27
CA ASP A 20 16.66 19.36 0.17
C ASP A 20 15.41 19.08 -0.69
N HIS A 21 14.61 18.06 -0.37
CA HIS A 21 13.69 17.45 -1.35
C HIS A 21 12.29 17.14 -0.79
N GLN A 22 11.41 16.66 -1.68
CA GLN A 22 9.98 16.58 -1.46
C GLN A 22 9.58 15.27 -0.75
N ALA A 23 8.69 15.36 0.24
CA ALA A 23 7.92 14.24 0.74
C ALA A 23 6.76 13.95 -0.22
N ALA A 24 6.65 12.71 -0.68
CA ALA A 24 5.46 12.22 -1.37
C ALA A 24 4.38 11.92 -0.34
N MET A 25 3.29 12.67 -0.38
CA MET A 25 2.09 12.34 0.38
C MET A 25 1.27 11.34 -0.42
N ASP A 26 1.29 10.08 0.02
CA ASP A 26 0.55 9.00 -0.60
C ASP A 26 -0.88 8.96 -0.06
N ARG A 27 -1.84 9.03 -0.97
CA ARG A 27 -3.26 8.81 -0.66
C ARG A 27 -3.57 7.32 -0.80
N LEU A 28 -4.39 6.81 0.11
CA LEU A 28 -4.72 5.39 0.20
C LEU A 28 -5.69 4.88 -0.90
N LEU A 29 -6.13 5.74 -1.82
CA LEU A 29 -7.12 5.40 -2.84
C LEU A 29 -6.39 5.08 -4.15
N GLY A 30 -6.46 3.82 -4.60
CA GLY A 30 -5.65 3.16 -5.63
C GLY A 30 -5.51 3.78 -7.03
N HIS A 31 -5.86 5.06 -7.21
CA HIS A 31 -5.62 5.85 -8.42
C HIS A 31 -5.17 7.28 -8.11
N SER A 32 -4.53 7.49 -6.96
CA SER A 32 -4.27 8.85 -6.48
C SER A 32 -3.02 9.47 -7.09
N PRO A 33 -3.10 10.71 -7.59
CA PRO A 33 -1.89 11.48 -7.91
C PRO A 33 -1.11 11.72 -6.62
N ARG A 34 0.14 11.24 -6.60
CA ARG A 34 1.09 11.57 -5.54
C ARG A 34 1.37 13.06 -5.59
N ARG A 35 1.37 13.71 -4.44
CA ARG A 35 1.76 15.13 -4.32
C ARG A 35 3.10 15.19 -3.62
N PHE A 36 4.01 15.94 -4.22
CA PHE A 36 5.32 16.19 -3.68
C PHE A 36 5.29 17.50 -2.90
N VAL A 37 5.63 17.42 -1.61
CA VAL A 37 5.56 18.54 -0.66
C VAL A 37 6.95 18.79 -0.08
N PRO A 38 7.52 20.01 -0.19
CA PRO A 38 8.83 20.30 0.41
C PRO A 38 8.86 20.06 1.92
N VAL A 39 10.00 19.62 2.48
CA VAL A 39 10.16 19.36 3.93
C VAL A 39 9.72 20.55 4.78
N ALA A 40 10.09 21.77 4.40
CA ALA A 40 9.71 22.99 5.13
C ALA A 40 8.17 23.11 5.29
N ARG A 41 7.42 22.77 4.24
CA ARG A 41 5.96 22.76 4.28
C ARG A 41 5.41 21.59 5.12
N CYS A 42 6.03 20.42 5.04
CA CYS A 42 5.70 19.30 5.91
C CYS A 42 5.88 19.63 7.40
N LEU A 43 6.92 20.38 7.76
CA LEU A 43 7.15 20.84 9.14
C LEU A 43 6.02 21.74 9.62
N ARG A 44 5.61 22.74 8.81
CA ARG A 44 4.45 23.59 9.14
C ARG A 44 3.16 22.78 9.33
N ILE A 45 2.94 21.77 8.48
CA ILE A 45 1.79 20.85 8.63
C ILE A 45 1.91 20.04 9.93
N ALA A 46 3.10 19.54 10.27
CA ALA A 46 3.35 18.77 11.49
C ALA A 46 3.21 19.62 12.78
N GLN A 47 3.50 20.92 12.69
CA GLN A 47 3.31 21.91 13.75
C GLN A 47 1.85 22.37 13.89
N GLY A 48 0.99 22.03 12.91
CA GLY A 48 -0.40 22.48 12.87
C GLY A 48 -0.58 23.92 12.37
N GLU A 49 0.47 24.54 11.85
CA GLU A 49 0.43 25.88 11.26
C GLU A 49 -0.25 25.89 9.89
N GLU A 50 -0.25 24.75 9.20
CA GLU A 50 -0.82 24.61 7.86
C GLU A 50 -1.64 23.34 7.72
N GLU A 51 -2.74 23.41 6.96
CA GLU A 51 -3.53 22.25 6.56
C GLU A 51 -3.36 21.94 5.07
N TYR A 52 -3.25 20.65 4.74
CA TYR A 52 -3.23 20.21 3.34
C TYR A 52 -4.66 20.01 2.83
N LEU A 53 -5.25 21.07 2.28
CA LEU A 53 -6.61 21.03 1.75
C LEU A 53 -6.69 20.23 0.45
N LEU A 54 -7.72 19.40 0.35
CA LEU A 54 -8.07 18.64 -0.84
C LEU A 54 -9.42 19.12 -1.38
N PRO A 55 -9.50 19.49 -2.66
CA PRO A 55 -10.80 19.75 -3.26
C PRO A 55 -11.54 18.41 -3.46
N GLN A 56 -12.85 18.40 -3.24
CA GLN A 56 -13.71 17.21 -3.38
C GLN A 56 -13.53 16.50 -4.72
N VAL A 57 -13.38 17.27 -5.82
CA VAL A 57 -13.16 16.75 -7.18
C VAL A 57 -11.85 15.97 -7.35
N SER A 58 -10.90 16.09 -6.41
CA SER A 58 -9.67 15.30 -6.40
C SER A 58 -9.82 13.95 -5.70
N MET A 59 -11.00 13.60 -5.18
CA MET A 59 -11.23 12.35 -4.46
C MET A 59 -11.98 11.34 -5.33
N ILE A 60 -11.60 10.08 -5.21
CA ILE A 60 -12.18 8.98 -5.99
C ILE A 60 -13.39 8.34 -5.28
N ILE A 61 -13.56 8.57 -3.96
CA ILE A 61 -14.61 7.89 -3.17
C ILE A 61 -15.61 8.88 -2.55
N PRO A 62 -16.93 8.58 -2.63
CA PRO A 62 -17.53 7.45 -3.32
C PRO A 62 -18.00 7.90 -4.71
N VAL A 63 -17.24 7.51 -5.74
CA VAL A 63 -17.66 7.36 -7.14
C VAL A 63 -18.39 8.56 -7.73
N SER A 64 -17.59 9.38 -8.41
CA SER A 64 -17.90 10.52 -9.29
C SER A 64 -18.96 10.29 -10.40
N THR A 65 -19.88 9.34 -10.27
CA THR A 65 -20.91 9.04 -11.27
C THR A 65 -22.33 9.34 -10.82
N ALA A 66 -22.61 9.57 -9.53
CA ALA A 66 -23.91 10.09 -9.13
C ALA A 66 -23.95 11.60 -9.44
N PRO A 67 -24.99 12.12 -10.13
CA PRO A 67 -25.11 13.56 -10.44
C PRO A 67 -25.02 14.47 -9.21
N GLN A 68 -25.39 13.92 -8.05
CA GLN A 68 -25.35 14.59 -6.74
C GLN A 68 -23.92 14.79 -6.20
N CYS A 69 -22.90 14.17 -6.81
CA CYS A 69 -21.50 14.31 -6.41
C CYS A 69 -20.79 15.53 -7.02
N PHE A 70 -21.46 16.27 -7.92
CA PHE A 70 -21.00 17.55 -8.42
C PHE A 70 -21.80 18.65 -7.74
N PRO A 71 -21.37 19.14 -6.56
CA PRO A 71 -22.09 20.20 -5.87
C PRO A 71 -22.18 21.41 -6.79
N THR A 72 -23.40 21.72 -7.22
CA THR A 72 -23.73 22.91 -8.01
C THR A 72 -24.15 23.99 -7.02
N GLY A 73 -23.18 24.60 -6.33
CA GLY A 73 -23.45 25.67 -5.35
C GLY A 73 -22.55 25.66 -4.12
N ASN A 74 -23.10 26.06 -2.98
CA ASN A 74 -22.40 26.21 -1.70
C ASN A 74 -22.10 24.88 -0.97
N ASP A 75 -22.46 23.74 -1.54
CA ASP A 75 -22.28 22.40 -0.95
C ASP A 75 -20.89 21.82 -1.21
N VAL A 76 -19.87 22.67 -1.38
CA VAL A 76 -18.49 22.21 -1.60
C VAL A 76 -17.93 21.64 -0.30
N GLU A 77 -17.75 20.31 -0.27
CA GLU A 77 -17.14 19.65 0.88
C GLU A 77 -15.65 20.01 0.95
N ILE A 78 -15.17 20.39 2.15
CA ILE A 78 -13.76 20.65 2.41
C ILE A 78 -13.11 19.42 3.03
N TRP A 79 -12.00 19.00 2.44
CA TRP A 79 -11.27 17.82 2.88
C TRP A 79 -9.85 18.18 3.27
N VAL A 80 -9.34 17.55 4.33
CA VAL A 80 -7.97 17.76 4.80
C VAL A 80 -7.21 16.45 4.81
N LEU A 81 -6.04 16.46 4.18
CA LEU A 81 -5.12 15.35 4.20
C LEU A 81 -4.23 15.46 5.45
N ARG A 82 -4.36 14.51 6.36
CA ARG A 82 -3.63 14.46 7.63
C ARG A 82 -2.52 13.41 7.55
N PRO A 83 -1.25 13.82 7.36
CA PRO A 83 -0.15 12.85 7.33
C PRO A 83 -0.04 12.07 8.64
N ASP A 84 0.13 10.77 8.51
CA ASP A 84 0.48 9.87 9.61
C ASP A 84 2.00 9.77 9.68
N TRP A 85 2.64 10.67 10.44
CA TRP A 85 4.10 10.75 10.49
C TRP A 85 4.77 9.46 11.01
N SER A 86 4.05 8.62 11.75
CA SER A 86 4.54 7.29 12.15
C SER A 86 4.71 6.32 10.97
N SER A 87 4.04 6.62 9.85
CA SER A 87 4.11 5.88 8.60
C SER A 87 5.18 6.39 7.63
N LEU A 88 6.01 7.36 8.02
CA LEU A 88 7.12 7.87 7.20
C LEU A 88 8.05 6.71 6.81
N ARG A 89 8.35 6.62 5.50
CA ARG A 89 9.28 5.65 4.93
C ARG A 89 10.14 6.33 3.87
N ARG A 90 11.41 5.96 3.78
CA ARG A 90 12.28 6.41 2.67
C ARG A 90 11.82 5.78 1.36
N CYS A 91 11.87 6.54 0.27
CA CYS A 91 11.66 5.99 -1.07
C CYS A 91 12.92 5.22 -1.51
N GLY A 92 12.82 3.90 -1.64
CA GLY A 92 13.99 3.09 -2.00
C GLY A 92 14.53 3.32 -3.42
N PHE A 93 13.74 3.87 -4.33
CA PHE A 93 14.19 4.21 -5.70
C PHE A 93 14.75 5.65 -5.83
N ARG A 94 14.51 6.52 -4.83
CA ARG A 94 15.01 7.89 -4.82
C ARG A 94 15.31 8.30 -3.38
N PRO A 95 16.55 8.11 -2.89
CA PRO A 95 16.90 8.29 -1.48
C PRO A 95 16.63 9.69 -0.90
N SER A 96 16.52 10.70 -1.77
CA SER A 96 16.15 12.06 -1.37
C SER A 96 14.65 12.25 -1.11
N HIS A 97 13.83 11.23 -1.33
CA HIS A 97 12.38 11.31 -1.14
C HIS A 97 11.95 10.37 -0.01
N ALA A 98 10.85 10.76 0.63
CA ALA A 98 10.15 9.94 1.60
C ALA A 98 8.66 9.89 1.24
N SER A 99 8.00 8.79 1.59
CA SER A 99 6.56 8.62 1.47
C SER A 99 5.92 8.60 2.86
N VAL A 100 4.76 9.23 2.99
CA VAL A 100 3.94 9.19 4.20
C VAL A 100 2.51 8.83 3.83
N MET A 101 1.90 7.88 4.56
CA MET A 101 0.48 7.60 4.43
C MET A 101 -0.32 8.70 5.14
N CYS A 102 -1.54 8.92 4.69
CA CYS A 102 -2.38 9.98 5.25
C CYS A 102 -3.76 9.46 5.66
N PHE A 103 -4.36 10.12 6.65
CA PHE A 103 -5.78 10.10 6.93
C PHE A 103 -6.49 11.20 6.13
N LEU A 104 -7.80 11.04 5.95
CA LEU A 104 -8.64 11.95 5.20
C LEU A 104 -9.73 12.48 6.14
N GLU A 105 -9.69 13.75 6.45
CA GLU A 105 -10.65 14.41 7.34
C GLU A 105 -11.66 15.22 6.51
N HIS A 106 -12.95 14.98 6.72
CA HIS A 106 -14.05 15.77 6.20
C HIS A 106 -14.36 16.90 7.18
N LYS A 107 -14.01 18.14 6.82
CA LYS A 107 -14.26 19.31 7.67
C LYS A 107 -15.76 19.59 7.76
N GLY A 108 -16.22 19.91 8.97
CA GLY A 108 -17.63 20.23 9.24
C GLY A 108 -18.54 19.01 9.42
N ALA A 109 -18.05 17.78 9.18
CA ALA A 109 -18.82 16.58 9.48
C ALA A 109 -18.81 16.24 10.97
N TYR A 110 -19.91 15.69 11.47
CA TYR A 110 -20.03 15.22 12.86
C TYR A 110 -18.93 14.20 13.23
N ASP A 111 -18.66 13.24 12.34
CA ASP A 111 -17.49 12.38 12.40
C ASP A 111 -16.60 12.63 11.17
N GLY A 112 -15.61 13.51 11.35
CA GLY A 112 -14.68 13.93 10.29
C GLY A 112 -13.95 12.79 9.59
N TYR A 113 -13.82 11.62 10.21
CA TYR A 113 -13.13 10.48 9.62
C TYR A 113 -14.03 9.32 9.21
N SER A 114 -15.35 9.52 9.25
CA SER A 114 -16.36 8.51 8.87
C SER A 114 -16.19 7.99 7.43
N LYS A 115 -15.61 8.80 6.55
CA LYS A 115 -15.34 8.46 5.14
C LYS A 115 -13.87 8.08 4.88
N CYS A 116 -13.01 8.00 5.91
CA CYS A 116 -11.59 7.68 5.76
C CYS A 116 -11.33 6.17 5.87
N PRO A 117 -10.93 5.46 4.79
CA PRO A 117 -10.72 4.01 4.87
C PRO A 117 -9.66 3.60 5.90
N ARG A 118 -8.58 4.39 6.02
CA ARG A 118 -7.49 4.14 6.98
C ARG A 118 -7.99 4.25 8.43
N MET A 119 -8.79 5.28 8.73
CA MET A 119 -9.34 5.45 10.08
C MET A 119 -10.39 4.39 10.40
N LEU A 120 -11.27 4.07 9.45
CA LEU A 120 -12.26 3.01 9.60
C LEU A 120 -11.60 1.66 9.89
N LEU A 121 -10.55 1.31 9.14
CA LEU A 121 -9.76 0.11 9.40
C LEU A 121 -9.09 0.15 10.78
N SER A 122 -8.44 1.27 11.12
CA SER A 122 -7.77 1.44 12.42
C SER A 122 -8.73 1.29 13.60
N ARG A 123 -9.88 1.97 13.57
CA ARG A 123 -10.95 1.87 14.58
C ARG A 123 -11.47 0.43 14.69
N THR A 124 -11.66 -0.25 13.56
CA THR A 124 -12.12 -1.65 13.52
C THR A 124 -11.12 -2.59 14.16
N LEU A 125 -9.82 -2.44 13.85
CA LEU A 125 -8.75 -3.26 14.44
C LEU A 125 -8.60 -2.99 15.93
N HIS A 126 -8.67 -1.72 16.36
CA HIS A 126 -8.63 -1.36 17.77
C HIS A 126 -9.82 -1.96 18.54
N ARG A 127 -11.03 -1.87 17.96
CA ARG A 127 -12.23 -2.48 18.51
C ARG A 127 -12.10 -3.99 18.67
N LEU A 128 -11.61 -4.68 17.63
CA LEU A 128 -11.35 -6.13 17.68
C LEU A 128 -10.39 -6.50 18.81
N GLY A 129 -9.29 -5.74 18.96
CA GLY A 129 -8.33 -5.95 20.04
C GLY A 129 -8.94 -5.77 21.43
N ARG A 130 -9.73 -4.72 21.63
CA ARG A 130 -10.39 -4.43 22.92
C ARG A 130 -11.49 -5.43 23.27
N GLU A 131 -12.34 -5.78 22.31
CA GLU A 131 -13.55 -6.59 22.56
C GLU A 131 -13.26 -8.10 22.54
N ARG A 132 -12.23 -8.54 21.82
CA ARG A 132 -11.92 -9.97 21.65
C ARG A 132 -10.52 -10.37 22.14
N GLY A 133 -9.67 -9.42 22.51
CA GLY A 133 -8.27 -9.71 22.85
C GLY A 133 -7.44 -10.22 21.66
N THR A 134 -7.94 -10.07 20.43
CA THR A 134 -7.38 -10.68 19.23
C THR A 134 -6.65 -9.65 18.37
N LYS A 135 -5.52 -10.06 17.76
CA LYS A 135 -4.82 -9.28 16.72
C LYS A 135 -5.07 -9.91 15.36
N ALA A 136 -5.52 -9.11 14.40
CA ALA A 136 -5.63 -9.52 13.01
C ALA A 136 -4.29 -9.29 12.29
N LEU A 137 -3.83 -10.28 11.54
CA LEU A 137 -2.70 -10.18 10.62
C LEU A 137 -3.21 -10.40 9.21
N ALA A 138 -2.83 -9.54 8.28
CA ALA A 138 -3.21 -9.63 6.88
C ALA A 138 -1.96 -9.73 6.00
N GLY A 139 -1.96 -10.69 5.08
CA GLY A 139 -1.00 -10.78 3.98
C GLY A 139 -1.70 -10.46 2.66
N PHE A 140 -1.01 -9.73 1.78
CA PHE A 140 -1.53 -9.40 0.46
C PHE A 140 -0.61 -9.98 -0.60
N GLU A 141 -1.20 -10.60 -1.62
CA GLU A 141 -0.49 -10.97 -2.85
C GLU A 141 -0.83 -9.94 -3.93
N ILE A 142 0.15 -9.14 -4.34
CA ILE A 142 -0.02 -8.14 -5.39
C ILE A 142 0.49 -8.74 -6.69
N LYS A 143 -0.44 -9.04 -7.61
CA LYS A 143 -0.11 -9.48 -8.97
C LYS A 143 -0.10 -8.26 -9.89
N CYS A 144 0.99 -8.09 -10.63
CA CYS A 144 1.13 -7.03 -11.63
C CYS A 144 1.51 -7.64 -12.98
N MET A 145 1.04 -7.02 -14.06
CA MET A 145 1.46 -7.31 -15.43
C MET A 145 2.37 -6.18 -15.89
N LEU A 146 3.55 -6.54 -16.40
CA LEU A 146 4.46 -5.56 -17.00
C LEU A 146 4.06 -5.38 -18.45
N LEU A 147 3.82 -4.12 -18.84
CA LEU A 147 3.52 -3.74 -20.21
C LEU A 147 4.75 -3.09 -20.83
N ASP A 148 4.92 -3.23 -22.14
CA ASP A 148 5.93 -2.52 -22.92
C ASP A 148 5.46 -1.10 -23.30
N GLN A 149 6.22 -0.43 -24.16
CA GLN A 149 5.92 0.95 -24.60
C GLN A 149 4.62 1.05 -25.42
N ASP A 150 4.22 -0.04 -26.07
CA ASP A 150 3.00 -0.14 -26.89
C ASP A 150 1.81 -0.66 -26.06
N SER A 151 1.95 -0.66 -24.73
CA SER A 151 0.98 -1.19 -23.78
C SER A 151 0.63 -2.66 -24.01
N GLN A 152 1.50 -3.39 -24.72
CA GLN A 152 1.34 -4.83 -24.87
C GLN A 152 1.97 -5.52 -23.66
N PRO A 153 1.39 -6.63 -23.19
CA PRO A 153 2.06 -7.46 -22.21
C PRO A 153 3.45 -7.82 -22.73
N LEU A 154 4.50 -7.51 -21.97
CA LEU A 154 5.88 -7.90 -22.30
C LEU A 154 5.85 -9.38 -22.68
N ASN A 155 6.15 -9.66 -23.96
CA ASN A 155 5.89 -10.95 -24.62
C ASN A 155 6.12 -12.10 -23.64
N GLN A 156 5.05 -12.89 -23.41
CA GLN A 156 4.99 -13.95 -22.39
C GLN A 156 6.20 -14.87 -22.53
N LEU A 157 7.28 -14.55 -21.80
CA LEU A 157 8.56 -15.25 -21.87
C LEU A 157 8.41 -16.74 -21.51
N ASP A 158 7.31 -17.11 -20.85
CA ASP A 158 6.95 -18.50 -20.54
C ASP A 158 5.45 -18.77 -20.75
N ARG A 159 5.00 -18.83 -22.01
CA ARG A 159 3.68 -19.42 -22.34
C ARG A 159 3.58 -20.93 -22.03
N LEU A 160 4.69 -21.57 -21.66
CA LEU A 160 4.79 -23.01 -21.39
C LEU A 160 5.05 -23.27 -19.91
N ASN A 161 4.07 -22.96 -19.06
CA ASN A 161 3.65 -23.73 -17.88
C ASN A 161 2.92 -22.81 -16.90
N SER A 162 1.60 -22.95 -16.85
CA SER A 162 0.65 -22.37 -15.88
C SER A 162 0.91 -22.77 -14.41
N TYR A 163 2.08 -23.35 -14.11
CA TYR A 163 2.56 -23.74 -12.79
C TYR A 163 4.09 -23.57 -12.69
N GLN A 164 4.64 -22.36 -12.82
CA GLN A 164 6.03 -22.13 -12.42
C GLN A 164 6.14 -21.44 -11.07
N LYS A 165 6.35 -22.29 -10.06
CA LYS A 165 7.02 -21.99 -8.79
C LYS A 165 8.52 -21.63 -8.97
N THR A 166 9.00 -21.36 -10.20
CA THR A 166 10.43 -21.22 -10.50
C THR A 166 10.67 -20.34 -11.73
N ALA A 167 10.51 -19.02 -11.58
CA ALA A 167 11.34 -18.05 -12.32
C ALA A 167 12.30 -17.37 -11.32
N VAL A 168 12.91 -18.20 -10.48
CA VAL A 168 14.12 -17.88 -9.73
C VAL A 168 15.23 -18.59 -10.49
N LEU A 169 16.24 -17.82 -10.91
CA LEU A 169 17.40 -18.17 -11.75
C LEU A 169 17.19 -18.20 -13.27
N ALA A 170 18.10 -17.51 -13.95
CA ALA A 170 18.50 -17.65 -15.36
C ALA A 170 17.57 -17.03 -16.43
N ARG A 171 17.71 -15.72 -16.63
CA ARG A 171 18.38 -15.17 -17.84
C ARG A 171 18.72 -13.69 -17.64
N THR A 172 19.96 -13.36 -17.99
CA THR A 172 20.82 -12.18 -17.75
C THR A 172 20.25 -10.79 -18.00
N TRP A 173 18.96 -10.63 -18.32
CA TRP A 173 18.29 -9.33 -18.45
C TRP A 173 17.45 -8.94 -17.22
N THR A 174 17.10 -9.87 -16.33
CA THR A 174 16.16 -9.63 -15.21
C THR A 174 16.82 -9.40 -13.84
N SER A 175 18.14 -9.55 -13.73
CA SER A 175 18.89 -9.32 -12.47
C SER A 175 18.98 -7.83 -12.10
N SER A 176 19.03 -6.94 -13.09
CA SER A 176 19.04 -5.48 -12.88
C SER A 176 17.72 -4.99 -12.27
N THR A 177 16.57 -5.33 -12.86
CA THR A 177 15.26 -4.81 -12.42
C THR A 177 14.73 -5.50 -11.15
N ARG A 178 15.09 -6.77 -10.91
CA ARG A 178 14.66 -7.48 -9.68
C ARG A 178 15.54 -7.17 -8.47
N SER A 179 16.86 -7.03 -8.64
CA SER A 179 17.74 -6.58 -7.55
C SER A 179 17.42 -5.14 -7.14
N SER A 180 17.03 -4.29 -8.10
CA SER A 180 16.62 -2.91 -7.85
C SER A 180 15.22 -2.76 -7.24
N THR A 181 14.37 -3.79 -7.20
CA THR A 181 13.02 -3.72 -6.57
C THR A 181 12.94 -4.43 -5.22
N THR A 182 13.70 -5.51 -5.04
CA THR A 182 13.73 -6.24 -3.76
C THR A 182 14.50 -5.44 -2.68
N SER A 183 15.54 -4.70 -3.08
CA SER A 183 16.31 -3.87 -2.14
C SER A 183 15.51 -2.66 -1.59
N PRO A 184 14.70 -1.93 -2.38
CA PRO A 184 13.79 -0.88 -1.88
C PRO A 184 12.80 -1.34 -0.81
N CYS A 185 12.13 -2.48 -1.00
CA CYS A 185 11.13 -2.96 -0.05
C CYS A 185 11.76 -3.28 1.32
N ARG A 186 12.99 -3.79 1.32
CA ARG A 186 13.74 -4.05 2.55
C ARG A 186 14.22 -2.74 3.19
N ALA A 187 14.68 -1.79 2.39
CA ALA A 187 15.08 -0.46 2.84
C ALA A 187 13.91 0.35 3.42
N SER A 188 12.67 0.10 2.98
CA SER A 188 11.45 0.70 3.53
C SER A 188 10.91 -0.01 4.78
N GLY A 189 11.64 -0.99 5.34
CA GLY A 189 11.21 -1.74 6.52
C GLY A 189 10.00 -2.65 6.29
N SER A 190 9.67 -2.96 5.02
CA SER A 190 8.58 -3.88 4.70
C SER A 190 9.04 -5.32 4.86
N SER A 191 8.38 -6.06 5.74
CA SER A 191 8.59 -7.51 5.91
C SER A 191 8.14 -8.24 4.65
N THR A 192 9.08 -8.56 3.78
CA THR A 192 8.81 -9.36 2.58
C THR A 192 9.04 -10.82 2.94
N LEU A 193 7.98 -11.62 3.03
CA LEU A 193 8.14 -13.07 3.10
C LEU A 193 8.67 -13.51 1.74
N THR A 194 9.96 -13.86 1.71
CA THR A 194 10.53 -14.50 0.53
C THR A 194 9.75 -15.77 0.25
N PRO A 195 9.38 -16.06 -1.01
CA PRO A 195 8.75 -17.33 -1.35
C PRO A 195 9.62 -18.47 -0.80
N ARG A 196 9.05 -19.26 0.12
CA ARG A 196 9.78 -20.33 0.81
C ARG A 196 10.22 -21.34 -0.26
N PRO A 197 11.52 -21.68 -0.39
CA PRO A 197 11.93 -22.77 -1.25
C PRO A 197 11.31 -24.04 -0.69
N THR A 198 10.28 -24.58 -1.37
CA THR A 198 9.75 -25.89 -1.02
C THR A 198 10.76 -26.94 -1.48
N THR A 199 11.66 -27.36 -0.58
CA THR A 199 12.38 -28.62 -0.74
C THR A 199 11.36 -29.75 -0.68
N ARG A 200 10.98 -30.28 -1.84
CA ARG A 200 10.10 -31.44 -1.93
C ARG A 200 10.94 -32.67 -1.55
N SER A 201 10.81 -33.16 -0.32
CA SER A 201 11.21 -34.53 -0.02
C SER A 201 10.31 -35.45 -0.84
N ASN A 202 10.90 -36.33 -1.65
CA ASN A 202 10.16 -37.37 -2.36
C ASN A 202 9.56 -38.32 -1.31
N SER A 203 8.31 -38.08 -0.92
CA SER A 203 7.53 -39.05 -0.16
C SER A 203 7.11 -40.17 -1.12
N PRO A 204 7.28 -41.45 -0.73
CA PRO A 204 6.86 -42.58 -1.55
C PRO A 204 5.34 -42.54 -1.77
N SER A 205 4.94 -42.88 -2.99
CA SER A 205 3.56 -42.97 -3.46
C SER A 205 2.69 -43.82 -2.52
N ALA A 206 1.60 -43.24 -2.04
CA ALA A 206 0.59 -43.96 -1.27
C ALA A 206 -0.11 -45.03 -2.15
N PRO A 207 -0.42 -46.22 -1.61
CA PRO A 207 -1.12 -47.26 -2.35
C PRO A 207 -2.56 -46.86 -2.66
N SER A 208 -2.99 -47.14 -3.89
CA SER A 208 -4.34 -46.90 -4.37
C SER A 208 -5.34 -47.85 -3.70
N HIS A 209 -6.18 -47.34 -2.80
CA HIS A 209 -7.34 -48.08 -2.31
C HIS A 209 -8.45 -48.06 -3.37
N ARG A 210 -8.72 -49.23 -3.97
CA ARG A 210 -9.94 -49.50 -4.74
C ARG A 210 -11.12 -49.63 -3.78
N TRP A 211 -12.18 -48.88 -4.03
CA TRP A 211 -13.48 -49.09 -3.38
C TRP A 211 -14.22 -50.26 -4.07
N PRO A 212 -14.91 -51.13 -3.32
CA PRO A 212 -15.76 -52.15 -3.91
C PRO A 212 -17.06 -51.54 -4.46
N PRO A 213 -17.69 -52.16 -5.48
CA PRO A 213 -18.93 -51.67 -6.07
C PRO A 213 -20.11 -51.87 -5.10
N SER A 214 -21.00 -50.87 -5.05
CA SER A 214 -22.24 -50.92 -4.28
C SER A 214 -23.22 -51.92 -4.91
N THR A 215 -23.63 -52.94 -4.16
CA THR A 215 -24.78 -53.78 -4.52
C THR A 215 -26.08 -53.01 -4.23
N ARG A 216 -26.90 -52.83 -5.26
CA ARG A 216 -28.30 -52.40 -5.13
C ARG A 216 -29.15 -53.66 -4.99
N SER A 217 -29.78 -53.86 -3.85
CA SER A 217 -30.86 -54.82 -3.68
C SER A 217 -32.19 -54.18 -4.06
N SER A 218 -32.95 -54.91 -4.86
CA SER A 218 -34.32 -54.62 -5.31
C SER A 218 -35.35 -54.68 -4.18
#